data_AF-A0A1F9ZLJ7-F1
#
_entry.id   AF-A0A1F9ZLJ7-F1
#
_cell.length_a   1.000
_cell.length_b   1.000
_cell.length_c   1.000
_cell.angle_alpha   90.00
_cell.angle_beta   90.00
_cell.angle_gamma   90.00
#
_symmetry.space_group_name_H-M   'P 1'
#
loop_
_entity.id
_entity.type
_entity.pdbx_description
1 polymer ?
#
loop_
_entity_poly.entity_id
_entity_poly.type
_entity_poly.pdbx_seq_one_letter_code
_entity_poly.pdbx_strand_id
1 'polypeptide(L)'
;MEGIAGTHGSPDRALVKRMLDKLAHRGPDVKDIYSDDGLVLGARTSKGRARRAERAVVEDDGIAIAADCYLFNADLLMESFLEDSDEDATEAELLLSMYRA
;
A
#
# COMPACT_ATOMS: atom_id res chain seq x y z
N MET A 1 -9.06 2.86 -7.71
CA MET A 1 -9.68 2.55 -6.41
C MET A 1 -9.04 1.26 -5.96
N GLU A 2 -8.10 1.30 -5.02
CA GLU A 2 -7.43 0.09 -4.53
C GLU A 2 -8.38 -0.75 -3.67
N GLY A 3 -8.00 -1.99 -3.33
CA GLY A 3 -8.68 -2.78 -2.32
C GLY A 3 -7.70 -3.16 -1.21
N ILE A 4 -8.01 -2.83 0.04
CA ILE A 4 -7.17 -3.17 1.20
C ILE A 4 -7.88 -4.16 2.11
N ALA A 5 -7.13 -5.05 2.75
CA ALA A 5 -7.64 -5.96 3.76
C ALA A 5 -6.52 -6.31 4.76
N GLY A 6 -6.88 -6.58 6.02
CA GLY A 6 -5.90 -6.99 7.02
C GLY A 6 -6.53 -7.58 8.28
N THR A 7 -5.68 -8.22 9.09
CA THR A 7 -6.00 -8.75 10.41
C THR A 7 -4.90 -8.31 11.38
N HIS A 8 -5.27 -8.01 12.62
CA HIS A 8 -4.32 -7.64 13.69
C HIS A 8 -4.67 -8.43 14.97
N GLY A 9 -3.67 -8.87 15.72
CA GLY A 9 -3.79 -9.65 16.96
C GLY A 9 -4.09 -11.15 16.77
N SER A 10 -4.53 -11.54 15.58
CA SER A 10 -4.70 -12.94 15.16
C SER A 10 -4.37 -13.03 13.67
N PRO A 11 -3.09 -13.12 13.27
CA PRO A 11 -2.70 -13.12 11.87
C PRO A 11 -3.31 -14.31 11.12
N ASP A 12 -4.10 -14.03 10.08
CA ASP A 12 -4.67 -15.07 9.20
C ASP A 12 -4.47 -14.69 7.72
N ARG A 13 -3.37 -15.17 7.15
CA ARG A 13 -3.00 -14.95 5.75
C ARG A 13 -4.03 -15.51 4.79
N ALA A 14 -4.66 -16.65 5.13
CA ALA A 14 -5.66 -17.28 4.29
C ALA A 14 -6.95 -16.46 4.26
N LEU A 15 -7.36 -15.89 5.39
CA LEU A 15 -8.51 -14.98 5.48
C LEU A 15 -8.27 -13.71 4.68
N VAL A 16 -7.11 -13.05 4.85
CA VAL A 16 -6.77 -11.84 4.08
C VAL A 16 -6.77 -12.16 2.58
N LYS A 17 -6.21 -13.30 2.16
CA LYS A 17 -6.27 -13.74 0.77
C LYS A 17 -7.72 -13.82 0.26
N ARG A 18 -8.64 -14.45 1.02
CA ARG A 18 -10.07 -14.57 0.65
C ARG A 18 -10.76 -13.21 0.61
N MET A 19 -10.42 -12.29 1.53
CA MET A 19 -10.94 -10.92 1.51
C MET A 19 -10.49 -10.19 0.24
N LEU A 20 -9.20 -10.25 -0.11
CA LEU A 20 -8.68 -9.64 -1.33
C LEU A 20 -9.26 -10.25 -2.61
N ASP A 21 -9.58 -11.55 -2.61
CA ASP A 21 -10.23 -12.20 -3.75
C ASP A 21 -11.63 -11.61 -3.99
N LYS A 22 -12.35 -11.18 -2.95
CA LYS A 22 -13.64 -10.44 -3.08
C LYS A 22 -13.44 -9.00 -3.57
N LEU A 23 -12.27 -8.40 -3.33
CA LEU A 23 -11.92 -7.04 -3.75
C LEU A 23 -11.26 -6.97 -5.14
N ALA A 24 -11.28 -8.07 -5.91
CA ALA A 24 -10.65 -8.13 -7.23
C ALA A 24 -11.13 -7.04 -8.21
N HIS A 25 -12.39 -6.61 -8.08
CA HIS A 25 -12.98 -5.56 -8.92
C HIS A 25 -12.43 -4.14 -8.62
N ARG A 26 -11.79 -3.92 -7.47
CA ARG A 26 -11.18 -2.63 -7.12
C ARG A 26 -9.77 -2.52 -7.73
N GLY A 27 -8.93 -3.53 -7.53
CA GLY A 27 -7.60 -3.62 -8.13
C GLY A 27 -7.38 -4.96 -8.85
N PRO A 28 -7.76 -5.11 -10.13
CA PRO A 28 -7.65 -6.38 -10.84
C PRO A 28 -6.21 -6.84 -11.08
N ASP A 29 -5.25 -5.93 -11.17
CA ASP A 29 -3.96 -6.23 -11.80
C ASP A 29 -2.87 -6.71 -10.84
N VAL A 30 -2.71 -6.05 -9.70
CA VAL A 30 -1.63 -6.31 -8.74
C VAL A 30 -2.24 -6.67 -7.39
N LYS A 31 -1.65 -7.63 -6.70
CA LYS A 31 -2.09 -8.12 -5.40
C LYS A 31 -0.88 -8.51 -4.55
N ASP A 32 -0.78 -7.93 -3.35
CA ASP A 32 0.26 -8.27 -2.38
C ASP A 32 -0.30 -8.51 -0.98
N ILE A 33 0.46 -9.29 -0.21
CA ILE A 33 0.17 -9.60 1.18
C ILE A 33 1.48 -9.60 1.97
N TYR A 34 1.56 -8.65 2.91
CA TYR A 34 2.53 -8.62 4.00
C TYR A 34 2.01 -9.41 5.20
N SER A 35 2.90 -10.07 5.93
CA SER A 35 2.54 -10.88 7.10
C SER A 35 3.68 -10.88 8.10
N ASP A 36 3.33 -10.74 9.36
CA ASP A 36 4.22 -10.81 10.51
C ASP A 36 3.51 -11.54 11.67
N ASP A 37 4.19 -11.79 12.78
CA ASP A 37 3.70 -12.55 13.94
C ASP A 37 2.45 -11.91 14.59
N GLY A 38 2.27 -10.59 14.44
CA GLY A 38 1.13 -9.85 15.01
C GLY A 38 0.01 -9.52 14.03
N LEU A 39 0.27 -9.56 12.71
CA LEU A 39 -0.65 -9.01 11.71
C LEU A 39 -0.48 -9.60 10.32
N VAL A 40 -1.51 -9.41 9.50
CA VAL A 40 -1.45 -9.60 8.06
C VAL A 40 -2.09 -8.38 7.41
N LEU A 41 -1.42 -7.82 6.41
CA LEU A 41 -1.90 -6.71 5.61
C LEU A 41 -1.84 -7.08 4.14
N GLY A 42 -2.80 -6.64 3.35
CA GLY A 42 -2.78 -6.91 1.94
C GLY A 42 -3.56 -5.88 1.14
N ALA A 43 -3.19 -5.79 -0.12
CA ALA A 43 -3.69 -4.76 -1.02
C ALA A 43 -3.84 -5.27 -2.43
N ARG A 44 -4.66 -4.55 -3.19
CA ARG A 44 -4.85 -4.72 -4.63
C ARG A 44 -4.86 -3.37 -5.33
N THR A 45 -4.15 -3.25 -6.44
CA THR A 45 -4.15 -2.04 -7.26
C THR A 45 -4.28 -2.35 -8.75
N SER A 46 -4.67 -1.34 -9.52
CA SER A 46 -4.71 -1.38 -10.99
C SER A 46 -3.46 -0.71 -11.54
N LYS A 47 -2.83 -1.30 -12.57
CA LYS A 47 -1.61 -0.76 -13.20
C LYS A 47 -1.78 0.63 -13.79
N GLY A 48 -3.01 1.04 -14.10
CA GLY A 48 -3.31 2.36 -14.66
C GLY A 48 -3.36 3.52 -13.65
N ARG A 49 -3.42 3.24 -12.33
CA ARG A 49 -3.55 4.29 -11.29
C ARG A 49 -2.23 4.60 -10.61
N ALA A 50 -1.45 3.57 -10.31
CA ALA A 50 -0.11 3.75 -9.80
C ALA A 50 0.84 3.71 -10.98
N ARG A 51 1.50 4.84 -11.26
CA ARG A 51 2.38 5.03 -12.44
C ARG A 51 3.41 3.91 -12.61
N ARG A 52 3.73 3.18 -11.54
CA ARG A 52 4.66 2.03 -11.51
C ARG A 52 4.43 1.00 -10.40
N ALA A 53 3.25 0.86 -9.77
CA ALA A 53 3.12 -0.09 -8.65
C ALA A 53 3.40 -1.54 -9.09
N GLU A 54 4.65 -1.97 -8.92
CA GLU A 54 5.05 -3.38 -8.96
C GLU A 54 4.51 -4.11 -7.73
N ARG A 55 4.27 -3.35 -6.66
CA ARG A 55 3.70 -3.82 -5.40
C ARG A 55 2.51 -3.00 -4.95
N ALA A 56 1.52 -3.67 -4.37
CA ALA A 56 0.36 -3.05 -3.74
C ALA A 56 0.56 -2.76 -2.24
N VAL A 57 1.59 -3.37 -1.63
CA VAL A 57 2.02 -3.10 -0.25
C VAL A 57 3.47 -2.61 -0.30
N VAL A 58 3.73 -1.47 0.32
CA VAL A 58 5.08 -0.89 0.46
C VAL A 58 5.60 -1.22 1.85
N GLU A 59 6.84 -1.66 1.92
CA GLU A 59 7.47 -2.16 3.15
C GLU A 59 8.85 -1.54 3.28
N ASP A 60 9.17 -0.99 4.45
CA ASP A 60 10.53 -0.60 4.79
C ASP A 60 10.71 -0.54 6.32
N ASP A 61 11.89 -0.92 6.81
CA ASP A 61 12.29 -0.96 8.23
C ASP A 61 11.20 -1.41 9.22
N GLY A 62 10.57 -2.56 8.95
CA GLY A 62 9.52 -3.14 9.80
C GLY A 62 8.15 -2.44 9.74
N ILE A 63 7.98 -1.44 8.88
CA ILE A 63 6.72 -0.76 8.61
C ILE A 63 6.17 -1.23 7.27
N ALA A 64 4.88 -1.58 7.24
CA ALA A 64 4.17 -1.95 6.01
C ALA A 64 2.93 -1.06 5.81
N ILE A 65 2.78 -0.50 4.61
CA ILE A 65 1.68 0.38 4.21
C ILE A 65 0.91 -0.24 3.04
N ALA A 66 -0.41 -0.30 3.20
CA ALA A 66 -1.39 -0.56 2.15
C ALA A 66 -2.39 0.58 2.14
N ALA A 67 -2.60 1.21 0.99
CA ALA A 67 -3.45 2.40 0.88
C ALA A 67 -4.41 2.31 -0.30
N ASP A 68 -5.65 2.75 -0.08
CA ASP A 68 -6.59 3.19 -1.13
C ASP A 68 -6.78 4.69 -0.94
N CYS A 69 -5.91 5.48 -1.55
CA CYS A 69 -5.88 6.93 -1.35
C CYS A 69 -5.86 7.70 -2.67
N TYR A 70 -5.94 9.01 -2.53
CA TYR A 70 -5.57 9.99 -3.54
C TYR A 70 -5.17 11.27 -2.80
N LEU A 71 -3.92 11.70 -2.96
CA LEU A 71 -3.39 12.88 -2.25
C LEU A 71 -3.44 14.10 -3.17
N PHE A 72 -4.42 14.99 -2.96
CA PHE A 72 -4.59 16.20 -3.78
C PHE A 72 -3.42 17.19 -3.68
N ASN A 73 -2.66 17.13 -2.59
CA ASN A 73 -1.49 17.94 -2.32
C ASN A 73 -0.19 17.10 -2.35
N ALA A 74 -0.15 16.02 -3.15
CA ALA A 74 0.98 15.10 -3.23
C ALA A 74 2.31 15.85 -3.48
N ASP A 75 2.36 16.76 -4.46
CA ASP A 75 3.57 17.50 -4.81
C ASP A 75 4.18 18.24 -3.59
N LEU A 76 3.35 18.94 -2.82
CA LEU A 76 3.78 19.66 -1.61
C LEU A 76 4.28 18.71 -0.50
N LEU A 77 3.66 17.53 -0.39
CA LEU A 77 4.05 16.52 0.58
C LEU A 77 5.35 15.85 0.15
N MET A 78 5.56 15.58 -1.14
CA MET A 78 6.81 15.04 -1.66
C MET A 78 7.99 15.96 -1.33
N GLU A 79 7.84 17.27 -1.56
CA GLU A 79 8.86 18.27 -1.20
C GLU A 79 9.20 18.29 0.30
N SER A 80 8.25 17.92 1.15
CA SER A 80 8.40 17.98 2.61
C SER A 80 8.94 16.69 3.23
N PHE A 81 8.72 15.55 2.59
CA PHE A 81 8.91 14.23 3.20
C PHE A 81 9.81 13.28 2.39
N LEU A 82 10.19 13.62 1.15
CA LEU A 82 11.15 12.83 0.36
C LEU A 82 12.45 13.64 0.23
N GLU A 83 13.58 13.05 0.66
CA GLU A 83 14.89 13.72 0.69
C GLU A 83 15.47 13.97 -0.70
N ASP A 84 15.21 13.06 -1.64
CA ASP A 84 15.44 13.23 -3.06
C ASP A 84 14.07 13.36 -3.73
N SER A 85 13.93 14.29 -4.67
CA SER A 85 12.74 14.45 -5.51
C SER A 85 12.59 13.23 -6.43
N ASP A 86 12.31 12.08 -5.86
CA ASP A 86 11.89 10.89 -6.58
C ASP A 86 10.48 11.18 -7.10
N GLU A 87 10.43 11.89 -8.22
CA GLU A 87 9.19 12.24 -8.94
C GLU A 87 8.35 11.00 -9.30
N ASP A 88 8.95 9.81 -9.19
CA ASP A 88 8.33 8.51 -9.44
C ASP A 88 7.75 7.84 -8.18
N ALA A 89 7.89 8.44 -6.99
CA ALA A 89 7.37 7.87 -5.74
C ALA A 89 5.84 7.69 -5.78
N THR A 90 5.38 6.51 -5.37
CA THR A 90 3.97 6.20 -5.20
C THR A 90 3.39 6.88 -3.95
N GLU A 91 2.08 7.08 -3.93
CA GLU A 91 1.40 7.65 -2.76
C GLU A 91 1.62 6.80 -1.49
N ALA A 92 1.78 5.48 -1.62
CA ALA A 92 2.06 4.60 -0.50
C ALA A 92 3.50 4.78 0.05
N GLU A 93 4.49 5.03 -0.81
CA GLU A 93 5.87 5.37 -0.41
C GLU A 93 5.93 6.75 0.26
N LEU A 94 5.19 7.73 -0.26
CA LEU A 94 5.05 9.03 0.38
C LEU A 94 4.41 8.90 1.76
N LEU A 95 3.31 8.14 1.90
CA LEU A 95 2.67 7.89 3.19
C LEU A 95 3.59 7.18 4.18
N LEU A 96 4.40 6.22 3.71
CA LEU A 96 5.39 5.55 4.54
C LEU A 96 6.45 6.55 5.05
N SER A 97 6.91 7.44 4.18
CA SER A 97 7.88 8.50 4.54
C SER A 97 7.28 9.48 5.56
N MET A 98 6.03 9.91 5.34
CA MET A 98 5.29 10.77 6.27
C MET A 98 5.08 10.12 7.64
N TYR A 99 4.85 8.80 7.70
CA TYR A 99 4.64 8.09 8.96
C TYR A 99 5.91 8.03 9.84
N ARG A 100 7.08 8.14 9.23
CA ARG A 100 8.38 8.03 9.92
C ARG A 100 8.95 9.36 10.39
N ALA A 101 8.52 10.46 9.79
CA ALA A 101 8.93 11.82 10.16
C ALA A 101 8.38 12.22 11.53
#